data_AF-A0A2W4SNY5-F1
#
_entry.id   AF-A0A2W4SNY5-F1
#
_cell.length_a   1.000
_cell.length_b   1.000
_cell.length_c   1.000
_cell.angle_alpha   90.00
_cell.angle_beta   90.00
_cell.angle_gamma   90.00
#
_symmetry.space_group_name_H-M   'P 1'
#
loop_
_entity.id
_entity.type
_entity.pdbx_description
1 polymer ?
#
loop_
_entity_poly.entity_id
_entity_poly.type
_entity_poly.pdbx_seq_one_letter_code
_entity_poly.pdbx_strand_id
1 'polypeptide(L)'
;AQGTREQTTLVNFGYRRKLNDKWSLQMTVRDVLDDFGAITTITTPTFRDRTDQTFGGRAAYIGLTWNFGGGQRRPEQFDFAPPPTGG
;
A
#
# COMPACT_ATOMS: atom_id res chain seq x y z
N ALA A 1 32.62 8.27 -3.28
CA ALA A 1 31.32 8.90 -2.98
C ALA A 1 30.59 8.01 -2.00
N GLN A 2 30.02 8.55 -0.94
CA GLN A 2 29.21 7.79 0.02
C GLN A 2 27.76 8.22 -0.17
N GLY A 3 26.89 7.27 -0.51
CA GLY A 3 25.47 7.49 -0.72
C GLY A 3 24.67 6.82 0.39
N THR A 4 23.73 7.53 0.99
CA THR A 4 22.76 6.96 1.94
C THR A 4 21.39 6.94 1.30
N ARG A 5 20.72 5.79 1.37
CA ARG A 5 19.32 5.62 0.99
C ARG A 5 18.53 5.33 2.26
N GLU A 6 17.59 6.21 2.59
CA GLU A 6 16.64 5.95 3.67
C GLU A 6 15.64 4.89 3.21
N GLN A 7 15.43 3.86 4.05
CA GLN A 7 14.45 2.81 3.79
C GLN A 7 13.13 3.19 4.45
N THR A 8 12.09 3.15 3.65
CA THR A 8 10.78 3.64 4.02
C THR A 8 9.81 2.48 4.23
N THR A 9 8.96 2.56 5.26
CA THR A 9 8.04 1.46 5.60
C THR A 9 6.63 1.75 5.10
N LEU A 10 6.13 0.92 4.19
CA LEU A 10 4.74 0.98 3.71
C LEU A 10 3.82 0.18 4.63
N VAL A 11 2.88 0.87 5.29
CA VAL A 11 1.84 0.22 6.09
C VAL A 11 0.47 0.44 5.45
N ASN A 12 -0.23 -0.65 5.16
CA ASN A 12 -1.58 -0.64 4.57
C ASN A 12 -2.59 -1.21 5.57
N PHE A 13 -3.79 -0.63 5.61
CA PHE A 13 -4.89 -1.06 6.47
C PHE A 13 -6.07 -1.54 5.63
N GLY A 14 -6.59 -2.73 5.92
CA GLY A 14 -7.76 -3.30 5.26
C GLY A 14 -8.86 -3.65 6.25
N TYR A 15 -10.12 -3.35 5.88
CA TYR A 15 -11.31 -3.79 6.61
C TYR A 15 -12.33 -4.38 5.63
N ARG A 16 -12.90 -5.53 5.97
CA ARG A 16 -13.96 -6.17 5.18
C ARG A 16 -15.05 -6.68 6.12
N ARG A 17 -16.32 -6.52 5.71
CA ARG A 17 -17.47 -7.01 6.45
C ARG A 17 -18.57 -7.50 5.54
N LYS A 18 -19.07 -8.71 5.79
CA LYS A 18 -20.35 -9.18 5.24
C LYS A 18 -21.49 -8.41 5.90
N LEU A 19 -22.28 -7.69 5.10
CA LEU A 19 -23.44 -6.93 5.60
C LEU A 19 -24.67 -7.84 5.68
N ASN A 20 -24.88 -8.67 4.65
CA ASN A 20 -25.89 -9.74 4.61
C ASN A 20 -25.49 -10.77 3.54
N ASP A 21 -26.38 -11.71 3.21
CA ASP A 21 -26.09 -12.77 2.24
C ASP A 21 -25.80 -12.28 0.82
N LYS A 22 -26.23 -11.06 0.48
CA LYS A 22 -26.06 -10.46 -0.85
C LYS A 22 -25.01 -9.36 -0.86
N TRP A 23 -24.77 -8.69 0.26
CA TRP A 23 -23.96 -7.48 0.32
C TRP A 23 -22.70 -7.64 1.17
N SER A 24 -21.57 -7.15 0.66
CA SER A 24 -20.32 -7.02 1.43
C SER A 24 -19.67 -5.66 1.23
N LEU A 25 -19.10 -5.12 2.31
CA LEU A 25 -18.33 -3.89 2.32
C LEU A 25 -16.84 -4.22 2.41
N GLN A 26 -16.02 -3.47 1.68
CA GLN A 26 -14.56 -3.46 1.80
C GLN A 26 -14.04 -2.03 1.87
N MET A 27 -13.02 -1.82 2.68
CA MET A 27 -12.30 -0.56 2.81
C MET A 27 -10.80 -0.86 2.86
N THR A 28 -10.01 -0.04 2.20
CA THR A 28 -8.55 -0.11 2.32
C THR A 28 -7.93 1.27 2.29
N VAL A 29 -6.96 1.47 3.16
CA VAL A 29 -6.11 2.65 3.19
C VAL A 29 -4.68 2.22 2.91
N ARG A 30 -4.09 2.79 1.85
CA ARG A 30 -2.68 2.62 1.52
C ARG A 30 -1.86 3.71 2.20
N ASP A 31 -0.65 3.36 2.62
CA ASP A 31 0.31 4.30 3.23
C ASP A 31 -0.31 5.07 4.41
N VAL A 32 -0.74 4.32 5.42
CA VAL A 32 -1.42 4.85 6.61
C VAL A 32 -0.52 5.80 7.40
N LEU A 33 0.79 5.58 7.35
CA LEU A 33 1.79 6.37 8.06
C LEU A 33 2.28 7.59 7.25
N ASP A 34 1.85 7.74 5.99
CA ASP A 34 2.26 8.82 5.09
C ASP A 34 3.79 8.97 4.98
N ASP A 35 4.49 7.83 5.07
CA ASP A 35 5.94 7.80 5.12
C ASP A 35 6.52 7.51 3.73
N PHE A 36 5.70 7.13 2.74
CA PHE A 36 6.20 6.61 1.46
C PHE A 36 6.91 7.66 0.57
N GLY A 37 8.23 7.79 0.76
CA GLY A 37 9.15 8.53 -0.10
C GLY A 37 10.52 7.86 -0.16
N ALA A 38 11.43 8.40 -0.96
CA ALA A 38 12.85 8.00 -0.92
C ALA A 38 13.73 9.24 -0.97
N ILE A 39 14.61 9.38 0.03
CA ILE A 39 15.64 10.42 0.04
C ILE A 39 16.97 9.75 -0.31
N THR A 40 17.60 10.24 -1.38
CA THR A 40 18.96 9.84 -1.76
C THR A 40 19.88 11.03 -1.58
N THR A 41 20.88 10.90 -0.70
CA THR A 41 21.92 11.91 -0.51
C THR A 41 23.25 11.36 -1.01
N ILE A 42 23.87 12.05 -1.96
CA ILE A 42 25.22 11.74 -2.47
C ILE A 42 26.14 12.87 -2.03
N THR A 43 27.11 12.57 -1.17
CA THR A 43 28.12 13.54 -0.72
C THR A 43 29.50 13.14 -1.21
N THR A 44 30.19 14.11 -1.82
CA THR A 44 31.61 14.07 -2.17
C THR A 44 32.28 15.37 -1.72
N PRO A 45 33.62 15.46 -1.63
CA PRO A 45 34.30 16.65 -1.10
C PRO A 45 34.00 17.96 -1.83
N THR A 46 33.63 17.91 -3.11
CA THR A 46 33.35 19.10 -3.95
C THR A 46 31.90 19.17 -4.44
N PHE A 47 31.07 18.16 -4.17
CA PHE A 47 29.73 18.06 -4.73
C PHE A 47 28.77 17.38 -3.76
N ARG A 48 27.61 18.00 -3.56
CA ARG A 48 26.49 17.48 -2.78
C ARG A 48 25.24 17.47 -3.64
N ASP A 49 24.61 16.30 -3.75
CA ASP A 49 23.33 16.13 -4.40
C ASP A 49 22.32 15.54 -3.41
N ARG A 50 21.10 16.07 -3.43
CA ARG A 50 19.97 15.61 -2.64
C ARG A 50 18.78 15.48 -3.58
N THR A 51 18.38 14.24 -3.84
CA THR A 51 17.15 13.94 -4.57
C THR A 51 16.09 13.52 -3.57
N ASP A 52 14.98 14.26 -3.56
CA ASP A 52 13.78 13.93 -2.80
C ASP A 52 12.73 13.41 -3.78
N GLN A 53 12.33 12.16 -3.61
CA GLN A 53 11.29 11.54 -4.41
C GLN A 53 10.08 11.25 -3.52
N THR A 54 9.13 12.18 -3.54
CA THR A 54 7.80 11.99 -2.94
C THR A 54 6.93 11.19 -3.91
N PHE A 55 6.55 9.98 -3.52
CA PHE A 55 5.51 9.24 -4.23
C PHE A 55 4.19 9.60 -3.57
N GLY A 56 3.20 10.10 -4.32
CA GLY A 56 1.85 10.31 -3.80
C GLY A 56 1.27 8.99 -3.31
N GLY A 57 1.38 8.72 -2.01
CA GLY A 57 1.29 7.37 -1.46
C GLY A 57 -0.05 7.06 -0.84
N ARG A 58 -0.64 8.01 -0.13
CA ARG A 58 -1.85 7.81 0.65
C ARG A 58 -3.10 7.84 -0.20
N ALA A 59 -3.83 6.73 -0.19
CA ALA A 59 -5.11 6.61 -0.88
C ALA A 59 -6.06 5.75 -0.05
N ALA A 60 -7.34 6.12 -0.05
CA ALA A 60 -8.41 5.34 0.56
C ALA A 60 -9.36 4.83 -0.53
N TYR A 61 -9.69 3.55 -0.46
CA TYR A 61 -10.60 2.87 -1.36
C TYR A 61 -11.75 2.29 -0.55
N ILE A 62 -12.98 2.49 -1.02
CA ILE A 62 -14.18 1.89 -0.45
C ILE A 62 -14.93 1.16 -1.56
N GLY A 63 -15.38 -0.06 -1.27
CA GLY A 63 -16.07 -0.92 -2.21
C GLY A 63 -17.30 -1.54 -1.57
N LEU A 64 -18.39 -1.58 -2.34
CA LEU A 64 -19.60 -2.27 -1.98
C LEU A 64 -19.89 -3.33 -3.06
N THR A 65 -20.00 -4.59 -2.65
CA THR A 65 -20.24 -5.71 -3.56
C THR A 65 -21.65 -6.23 -3.36
N TRP A 66 -22.36 -6.45 -4.48
CA TRP A 66 -23.65 -7.13 -4.50
C TRP A 66 -23.54 -8.44 -5.28
N ASN A 67 -23.86 -9.55 -4.61
CA ASN A 67 -23.84 -10.90 -5.19
C ASN A 67 -25.26 -11.35 -5.55
N PHE A 68 -25.40 -11.94 -6.73
CA PHE A 68 -26.63 -12.58 -7.21
C PHE A 68 -26.34 -14.04 -7.54
N GLY A 69 -27.07 -14.97 -6.93
CA GLY A 69 -26.90 -16.42 -7.12
C GLY A 69 -25.90 -17.07 -6.14
N GLY A 70 -25.90 -18.41 -6.10
CA GLY A 70 -25.09 -19.24 -5.22
C GLY A 70 -23.69 -19.55 -5.76
N GLY A 71 -22.96 -18.53 -6.19
CA GLY A 71 -21.58 -18.68 -6.68
C GLY A 71 -20.60 -19.06 -5.57
N GLN A 72 -19.53 -19.77 -5.95
CA GLN A 72 -18.48 -20.23 -5.05
C GLN A 72 -17.88 -19.04 -4.27
N ARG A 73 -17.86 -19.13 -2.93
CA ARG A 73 -17.30 -18.07 -2.08
C ARG A 73 -15.84 -17.87 -2.42
N ARG A 74 -15.47 -16.70 -2.95
CA ARG A 74 -14.07 -16.30 -3.06
C ARG A 74 -13.48 -16.17 -1.65
N PRO A 75 -12.25 -16.64 -1.42
CA PRO A 75 -11.57 -16.43 -0.15
C PRO A 75 -11.48 -14.93 0.16
N GLU A 76 -11.55 -14.61 1.45
CA GLU A 76 -11.47 -13.24 1.93
C GLU A 76 -10.03 -12.74 1.85
N GLN A 77 -9.65 -12.16 0.72
CA GLN A 77 -8.34 -11.55 0.52
C GLN A 77 -8.49 -10.05 0.24
N PHE A 78 -7.51 -9.27 0.70
CA PHE A 78 -7.41 -7.84 0.37
C PHE A 78 -6.65 -7.65 -0.94
N ASP A 79 -7.02 -6.63 -1.71
CA ASP A 79 -6.42 -6.32 -3.02
C ASP A 79 -4.96 -5.81 -2.94
N PHE A 80 -4.40 -5.73 -1.72
CA PHE A 80 -3.10 -5.13 -1.40
C PHE A 80 -2.16 -6.14 -0.74
N ALA A 81 -2.49 -7.43 -0.79
CA ALA A 81 -1.60 -8.47 -0.31
C ALA A 81 -0.23 -8.30 -1.00
N PRO A 82 0.87 -8.21 -0.24
CA PRO A 82 2.19 -8.14 -0.84
C PRO A 82 2.37 -9.34 -1.76
N PRO A 83 3.00 -9.18 -2.95
CA PRO A 83 3.32 -10.33 -3.79
C PRO A 83 4.06 -11.36 -2.94
N PRO A 84 3.81 -12.67 -3.12
CA PRO A 84 4.51 -13.69 -2.37
C PRO A 84 6.00 -13.45 -2.57
N THR A 85 6.70 -13.09 -1.49
CA THR A 85 8.15 -13.01 -1.47
C THR A 85 8.65 -14.44 -1.64
N GLY A 86 8.87 -14.84 -2.89
CA GLY A 86 9.52 -16.09 -3.20
C GLY A 86 10.89 -16.10 -2.55
N GLY A 87 11.15 -17.13 -1.74
CA GLY A 87 12.49 -17.50 -1.30
C GLY A 87 13.24 -18.27 -2.37
#